data_AF-A0A6B3G6X6-F1
#
_entry.id   AF-A0A6B3G6X6-F1
#
_cell.length_a   1.000
_cell.length_b   1.000
_cell.length_c   1.000
_cell.angle_alpha   90.00
_cell.angle_beta   90.00
_cell.angle_gamma   90.00
#
_symmetry.space_group_name_H-M   'P 1'
#
loop_
_entity.id
_entity.type
_entity.pdbx_description
1 polymer ?
#
loop_
_entity_poly.entity_id
_entity_poly.type
_entity_poly.pdbx_seq_one_letter_code
_entity_poly.pdbx_strand_id
1 'polypeptide(L)' 'EARMEMGQMRCDVNLSLRPNGTEKFGTRSETKNVNSLRSVERAARFEIQRHAAVLSSGGTIVQETRHFHEE' A
#
# COMPACT_ATOMS: atom_id res chain seq x y z
N GLU A 1 23.72 7.51 -9.11
CA GLU A 1 23.06 6.55 -8.19
C GLU A 1 21.84 7.22 -7.58
N ALA A 2 20.73 6.50 -7.41
CA ALA A 2 19.55 7.00 -6.71
C ALA A 2 19.37 6.16 -5.43
N ARG A 3 19.87 6.68 -4.30
CA ARG A 3 19.83 5.98 -3.01
C ARG A 3 18.70 6.51 -2.14
N MET A 4 17.75 5.64 -1.76
CA MET A 4 16.63 6.01 -0.87
C MET A 4 17.12 6.42 0.52
N GLU A 5 18.16 5.75 1.04
CA GLU A 5 18.79 6.06 2.33
C GLU A 5 19.33 7.49 2.42
N MET A 6 19.74 8.06 1.29
CA MET A 6 20.27 9.44 1.20
C MET A 6 19.17 10.44 0.83
N GLY A 7 17.90 10.01 0.77
CA GLY A 7 16.77 10.84 0.36
C GLY A 7 16.76 11.23 -1.12
N GLN A 8 17.62 10.61 -1.95
CA GLN A 8 17.70 10.87 -3.40
C GLN A 8 16.56 10.24 -4.19
N MET A 9 15.89 9.25 -3.60
CA MET A 9 14.71 8.59 -4.13
C MET A 9 13.66 8.46 -3.03
N ARG A 10 12.42 8.81 -3.35
CA ARG A 10 11.26 8.70 -2.46
C ARG A 10 10.20 7.84 -3.14
N CYS A 11 9.47 7.06 -2.35
CA CYS A 11 8.42 6.19 -2.86
C CYS A 11 7.23 6.19 -1.89
N ASP A 12 6.04 6.26 -2.47
CA ASP A 12 4.77 6.07 -1.79
C ASP A 12 4.07 4.85 -2.39
N VAL A 13 3.38 4.07 -1.55
CA VAL A 13 2.66 2.86 -1.99
C VAL A 13 1.17 3.18 -2.13
N ASN A 14 0.68 3.19 -3.37
CA ASN A 14 -0.73 3.39 -3.70
C ASN A 14 -1.37 2.04 -4.02
N LEU A 15 -2.35 1.60 -3.22
CA LEU A 15 -2.91 0.25 -3.33
C LEU A 15 -4.44 0.25 -3.41
N SER A 16 -4.98 -0.56 -4.33
CA SER A 16 -6.39 -0.96 -4.35
C SER A 16 -6.50 -2.43 -4.74
N LEU A 17 -7.52 -3.12 -4.25
CA LEU A 17 -7.87 -4.47 -4.71
C LEU A 17 -9.14 -4.42 -5.54
N ARG A 18 -9.25 -5.32 -6.52
CA ARG A 18 -10.48 -5.55 -7.27
C ARG A 18 -10.71 -7.05 -7.47
N PRO A 19 -11.96 -7.52 -7.56
CA PRO A 19 -12.24 -8.91 -7.92
C PRO A 19 -11.66 -9.27 -9.29
N ASN A 20 -11.19 -10.50 -9.46
CA ASN A 20 -10.70 -10.99 -10.74
C ASN A 20 -11.83 -10.93 -11.80
N GLY A 21 -11.49 -10.55 -13.03
CA GLY A 21 -12.44 -10.38 -14.13
C GLY A 21 -13.21 -9.05 -14.12
N THR A 22 -12.98 -8.17 -13.14
CA THR A 22 -13.61 -6.84 -13.14
C THR A 22 -12.67 -5.76 -13.68
N GLU A 23 -13.23 -4.79 -14.40
CA GLU A 23 -12.46 -3.68 -14.97
C GLU A 23 -12.24 -2.55 -13.94
N LYS A 24 -13.23 -2.32 -13.08
CA LYS A 24 -13.22 -1.20 -12.13
C LYS A 24 -12.25 -1.47 -10.97
N PHE A 25 -11.32 -0.54 -10.74
CA PHE A 25 -10.46 -0.56 -9.55
C PHE A 25 -11.26 -0.28 -8.27
N GLY A 26 -10.82 -0.88 -7.16
CA GLY A 26 -11.39 -0.60 -5.84
C GLY A 26 -10.91 0.72 -5.25
N THR A 27 -11.35 1.03 -4.03
CA THR A 27 -10.90 2.23 -3.29
C THR A 27 -9.41 2.14 -2.99
N ARG A 28 -8.71 3.26 -3.19
CA ARG A 28 -7.27 3.39 -2.99
C ARG A 28 -6.94 3.78 -1.56
N SER A 29 -5.98 3.08 -0.94
CA SER A 29 -5.21 3.57 0.22
C SER A 29 -3.81 4.00 -0.24
N GLU A 30 -3.23 4.97 0.45
CA GLU A 30 -1.87 5.44 0.17
C GLU A 30 -1.00 5.31 1.43
N THR A 31 0.12 4.59 1.34
CA THR A 31 1.11 4.50 2.42
C THR A 31 2.31 5.39 2.09
N LYS A 32 2.57 6.36 2.97
CA LYS A 32 3.65 7.36 2.83
C LYS A 32 4.90 6.98 3.63
N ASN A 33 6.01 7.66 3.32
CA ASN A 33 7.27 7.64 4.07
C ASN A 33 7.93 6.27 4.13
N VAL A 34 7.98 5.58 2.98
CA VAL A 34 8.57 4.25 2.86
C VAL A 34 10.02 4.38 2.37
N ASN A 35 10.99 4.11 3.25
CA ASN A 35 12.37 4.60 3.10
C ASN A 35 13.37 3.59 2.50
N SER A 36 12.94 2.37 2.18
CA SER A 36 13.77 1.38 1.47
C SER A 36 12.91 0.51 0.55
N LEU A 37 13.52 -0.14 -0.43
CA LEU A 37 12.83 -1.10 -1.31
C LEU A 37 12.20 -2.26 -0.51
N ARG A 38 12.88 -2.72 0.56
CA ARG A 38 12.35 -3.73 1.48
C ARG A 38 11.11 -3.21 2.22
N SER A 39 11.15 -1.95 2.67
CA SER A 39 10.01 -1.29 3.31
C SER A 39 8.82 -1.17 2.34
N VAL A 40 9.07 -0.88 1.06
CA VAL A 40 8.04 -0.82 0.00
C VAL A 40 7.36 -2.17 -0.16
N GLU A 41 8.14 -3.25 -0.25
CA GLU A 41 7.57 -4.60 -0.34
C GLU A 41 6.72 -4.94 0.89
N ARG A 42 7.23 -4.68 2.10
CA ARG A 42 6.51 -4.94 3.36
C ARG A 42 5.22 -4.13 3.45
N ALA A 43 5.25 -2.85 3.13
CA ALA A 43 4.09 -1.96 3.14
C ALA A 43 3.02 -2.44 2.15
N ALA A 44 3.43 -2.77 0.92
CA ALA A 44 2.52 -3.31 -0.09
C ALA A 44 1.90 -4.63 0.35
N ARG A 45 2.71 -5.59 0.83
CA ARG A 45 2.23 -6.89 1.29
C ARG A 45 1.23 -6.77 2.44
N PHE A 46 1.51 -5.89 3.40
CA PHE A 46 0.59 -5.62 4.50
C PHE A 46 -0.74 -5.03 4.00
N GLU A 47 -0.70 -4.00 3.14
CA GLU A 47 -1.93 -3.38 2.63
C GLU A 47 -2.75 -4.33 1.74
N ILE A 48 -2.11 -5.26 1.01
CA ILE A 48 -2.81 -6.34 0.29
C ILE A 48 -3.60 -7.19 1.29
N GLN A 49 -2.94 -7.68 2.34
CA GLN A 49 -3.57 -8.55 3.35
C GLN A 49 -4.70 -7.83 4.09
N ARG A 50 -4.50 -6.56 4.45
CA ARG A 50 -5.51 -5.73 5.11
C ARG A 50 -6.72 -5.50 4.22
N HIS A 51 -6.51 -5.10 2.97
CA HIS A 51 -7.60 -4.90 2.02
C HIS A 51 -8.38 -6.20 1.81
N ALA A 52 -7.68 -7.32 1.62
CA ALA A 52 -8.31 -8.62 1.46
C ALA A 52 -9.15 -8.99 2.69
N ALA A 53 -8.62 -8.86 3.91
CA ALA A 53 -9.35 -9.17 5.13
C ALA A 53 -10.63 -8.35 5.30
N VAL A 54 -10.56 -7.02 5.08
CA VAL A 54 -11.73 -6.13 5.19
C VAL A 54 -12.79 -6.47 4.13
N LEU A 55 -12.37 -6.69 2.88
CA LEU A 55 -13.30 -7.01 1.79
C LEU A 55 -13.92 -8.40 1.98
N SER A 56 -13.15 -9.40 2.43
CA SER A 56 -13.63 -10.74 2.72
C SER A 56 -14.61 -10.79 3.91
N SER A 57 -14.51 -9.86 4.86
CA SER A 57 -15.47 -9.72 5.95
C SER A 57 -16.72 -8.89 5.59
N GLY A 58 -16.89 -8.52 4.31
CA GLY A 58 -18.00 -7.67 3.85
C GLY A 58 -17.86 -6.19 4.19
N GLY A 59 -16.69 -5.78 4.69
CA GLY A 59 -16.36 -4.39 4.94
C GLY A 59 -16.04 -3.63 3.65
N THR A 60 -15.76 -2.33 3.79
CA THR A 60 -15.41 -1.46 2.67
C THR A 60 -14.12 -0.72 2.97
N ILE A 61 -13.26 -0.60 1.96
CA ILE A 61 -12.05 0.22 2.04
C ILE A 61 -12.43 1.69 1.90
N VAL A 62 -11.97 2.50 2.85
CA VAL A 62 -12.05 3.96 2.79
C VAL A 62 -10.78 4.53 2.15
N GLN A 63 -10.92 5.67 1.48
CA GLN A 63 -9.76 6.37 0.93
C GLN A 63 -9.03 7.08 2.07
N GLU A 64 -7.80 6.65 2.34
CA GLU A 64 -7.02 7.15 3.47
C GLU A 64 -5.51 7.18 3.14
N THR A 65 -4.80 8.05 3.84
CA THR A 65 -3.35 8.10 3.86
C THR A 65 -2.85 7.49 5.16
N ARG A 66 -1.93 6.52 5.06
CA ARG A 66 -1.39 5.74 6.16
C ARG A 66 0.12 5.93 6.25
N HIS A 67 0.68 5.67 7.43
CA HIS A 67 2.12 5.68 7.65
C HIS A 67 2.63 4.26 7.85
N PHE A 68 3.79 3.94 7.27
CA PHE A 68 4.44 2.67 7.50
C PHE A 68 5.35 2.75 8.72
N HIS A 69 5.10 1.91 9.72
CA HIS A 69 5.99 1.77 10.87
C HIS A 69 6.85 0.51 10.72
N GLU A 70 8.17 0.69 10.66
CA GLU A 70 9.15 -0.39 10.73
C GLU A 70 9.52 -0.65 12.18
N GLU A 71 8.68 -1.43 12.86
CA GLU A 71 9.17 -2.24 13.99
C GLU A 71 9.51 -3.66 13.50
#